data_AF-A0A8J7L7R2-F1
#
_entry.id   AF-A0A8J7L7R2-F1
#
_cell.length_a   1.000
_cell.length_b   1.000
_cell.length_c   1.000
_cell.angle_alpha   90.00
_cell.angle_beta   90.00
_cell.angle_gamma   90.00
#
_symmetry.space_group_name_H-M   'P 1'
#
loop_
_entity.id
_entity.type
_entity.pdbx_description
1 polymer ?
#
loop_
_entity_poly.entity_id
_entity_poly.type
_entity_poly.pdbx_seq_one_letter_code
_entity_poly.pdbx_strand_id
1 'polypeptide(L)'
;MTTTEKYWYSELFPKWLSENDPKFSIWRRKLMTGEFSQNDANFINLISSNIENRGGTVVKRYIADLSMATDIIVSSRQEKPLCIQITSLSEEFYQQKSDDWERTLRFWKIERGLFLSYNPSVNDFGNQIVNIVLYNSVHLKSGIYLKFNL
;
A
#
# COMPACT_ATOMS: atom_id res chain seq x y z
N MET A 1 -10.70 17.79 -1.92
CA MET A 1 -10.42 16.35 -1.93
C MET A 1 -9.15 16.13 -2.74
N THR A 2 -8.13 15.51 -2.15
CA THR A 2 -6.86 15.18 -2.80
C THR A 2 -7.05 14.09 -3.86
N THR A 3 -6.08 13.92 -4.78
CA THR A 3 -6.11 12.87 -5.80
C THR A 3 -6.26 11.47 -5.19
N THR A 4 -5.54 11.20 -4.10
CA THR A 4 -5.59 9.91 -3.38
C THR A 4 -6.94 9.68 -2.71
N GLU A 5 -7.56 10.72 -2.15
CA GLU A 5 -8.92 10.62 -1.59
C GLU A 5 -9.95 10.39 -2.70
N LYS A 6 -9.84 11.10 -3.82
CA LYS A 6 -10.72 10.92 -4.98
C LYS A 6 -10.66 9.48 -5.45
N TYR A 7 -9.46 8.94 -5.65
CA TYR A 7 -9.27 7.55 -6.06
C TYR A 7 -9.87 6.55 -5.06
N TRP A 8 -9.69 6.79 -3.76
CA TRP A 8 -10.32 5.95 -2.75
C TRP A 8 -11.84 5.96 -2.89
N TYR A 9 -12.48 7.12 -2.89
CA TYR A 9 -13.94 7.23 -2.86
C TYR A 9 -14.62 6.92 -4.20
N SER A 10 -13.96 7.16 -5.33
CA SER A 10 -14.54 6.90 -6.66
C SER A 10 -14.22 5.53 -7.23
N GLU A 11 -13.07 4.92 -6.85
CA GLU A 11 -12.62 3.65 -7.44
C GLU A 11 -12.59 2.51 -6.43
N LEU A 12 -11.73 2.61 -5.41
CA LEU A 12 -11.44 1.46 -4.55
C LEU A 12 -12.58 1.12 -3.60
N PHE A 13 -13.13 2.13 -2.92
CA PHE A 13 -14.19 1.92 -1.94
C PHE A 13 -15.48 1.38 -2.60
N PRO A 14 -15.95 1.90 -3.74
CA PRO A 14 -17.07 1.31 -4.47
C PRO A 14 -16.79 -0.14 -4.90
N LYS A 15 -15.59 -0.45 -5.43
CA LYS A 15 -15.21 -1.82 -5.80
C LYS A 15 -15.31 -2.78 -4.61
N TRP A 16 -14.83 -2.35 -3.44
CA TRP A 16 -14.94 -3.14 -2.21
C TRP A 16 -16.39 -3.41 -1.78
N LEU A 17 -17.27 -2.41 -1.93
CA LEU A 17 -18.69 -2.59 -1.61
C LEU A 17 -19.41 -3.53 -2.58
N SER A 18 -18.99 -3.59 -3.84
CA SER A 18 -19.68 -4.34 -4.89
C SER A 18 -19.17 -5.77 -5.09
N GLU A 19 -17.93 -6.08 -4.68
CA GLU A 19 -17.28 -7.37 -4.94
C GLU A 19 -17.19 -8.21 -3.67
N ASN A 20 -17.21 -9.54 -3.81
CA ASN A 20 -17.06 -10.46 -2.68
C ASN A 20 -15.60 -10.52 -2.23
N ASP A 21 -15.27 -9.80 -1.15
CA ASP A 21 -13.92 -9.78 -0.58
C ASP A 21 -13.46 -11.18 -0.10
N PRO A 22 -12.43 -11.78 -0.71
CA PRO A 22 -11.92 -13.10 -0.32
C PRO A 22 -11.38 -13.13 1.12
N LYS A 23 -11.02 -11.97 1.67
CA LYS A 23 -10.48 -11.83 3.03
C LYS A 23 -11.54 -11.43 4.05
N PHE A 24 -12.83 -11.35 3.66
CA PHE A 24 -13.93 -10.91 4.51
C PHE A 24 -13.96 -11.61 5.87
N SER A 25 -13.90 -12.94 5.86
CA SER A 25 -13.93 -13.75 7.09
C SER A 25 -12.71 -13.50 7.99
N ILE A 26 -11.54 -13.24 7.39
CA ILE A 26 -10.28 -13.01 8.10
C ILE A 26 -10.30 -11.67 8.82
N TRP A 27 -10.59 -10.58 8.12
CA TRP A 27 -10.56 -9.26 8.75
C TRP A 27 -11.77 -9.02 9.64
N ARG A 28 -12.94 -9.60 9.34
CA ARG A 28 -14.08 -9.62 10.28
C ARG A 28 -13.69 -10.27 11.60
N ARG A 29 -12.96 -11.39 11.56
CA ARG A 29 -12.45 -12.02 12.79
C ARG A 29 -11.50 -11.09 13.53
N LYS A 30 -10.51 -10.48 12.85
CA LYS A 30 -9.59 -9.50 13.45
C LYS A 30 -10.33 -8.32 14.08
N LEU A 31 -11.41 -7.85 13.45
CA LEU A 31 -12.30 -6.83 14.02
C LEU A 31 -12.92 -7.27 15.33
N MET A 32 -13.48 -8.47 15.34
CA MET A 32 -14.19 -9.00 16.51
C MET A 32 -13.25 -9.36 17.67
N THR A 33 -11.99 -9.71 17.40
CA THR A 33 -11.01 -10.08 18.43
C THR A 33 -10.23 -8.88 18.97
N GLY A 34 -10.37 -7.68 18.38
CA GLY A 34 -9.57 -6.52 18.76
C GLY A 34 -8.08 -6.66 18.40
N GLU A 35 -7.72 -7.65 17.58
CA GLU A 35 -6.35 -7.91 17.09
C GLU A 35 -5.98 -6.90 15.99
N PHE A 36 -6.01 -5.62 16.32
CA PHE A 36 -5.46 -4.52 15.51
C PHE A 36 -4.08 -4.14 16.00
N SER A 37 -3.11 -5.05 15.84
CA SER A 37 -1.72 -4.66 16.02
C SER A 37 -1.24 -4.00 14.72
N GLN A 38 -1.36 -2.69 14.65
CA GLN A 38 -0.73 -1.89 13.60
C GLN A 38 0.74 -1.67 13.99
N ASN A 39 1.50 -2.76 14.13
CA ASN A 39 2.91 -2.74 14.61
C ASN A 39 3.77 -1.77 13.79
N ASP A 40 3.40 -1.56 12.52
CA ASP A 40 4.09 -0.67 11.60
C ASP A 40 3.48 0.74 11.50
N ALA A 41 2.45 1.09 12.29
CA ALA A 41 1.74 2.37 12.16
C ALA A 41 2.64 3.59 12.34
N ASN A 42 3.55 3.56 13.32
CA ASN A 42 4.50 4.66 13.53
C ASN A 42 5.42 4.84 12.32
N PHE A 43 5.88 3.73 11.74
CA PHE A 43 6.72 3.75 10.56
C PHE A 43 5.97 4.24 9.32
N ILE A 44 4.76 3.71 9.07
CA ILE A 44 3.89 4.17 7.99
C ILE A 44 3.54 5.66 8.14
N ASN A 45 3.32 6.14 9.37
CA ASN A 45 3.09 7.56 9.65
C ASN A 45 4.31 8.40 9.27
N LEU A 46 5.52 7.98 9.67
CA LEU A 46 6.77 8.66 9.31
C LEU A 46 6.95 8.73 7.78
N ILE A 47 6.74 7.63 7.06
CA ILE A 47 6.80 7.59 5.59
C ILE A 47 5.75 8.52 4.98
N SER A 48 4.52 8.49 5.49
CA SER A 48 3.43 9.35 5.01
C SER A 48 3.78 10.83 5.13
N SER A 49 4.23 11.26 6.31
CA SER A 49 4.61 12.66 6.54
C SER A 49 5.77 13.09 5.66
N ASN A 50 6.76 12.22 5.43
CA ASN A 50 7.87 12.52 4.52
C ASN A 50 7.43 12.66 3.05
N ILE A 51 6.45 11.88 2.61
CA ILE A 51 5.85 12.01 1.28
C ILE A 51 5.10 13.35 1.16
N GLU A 52 4.29 13.69 2.16
CA GLU A 52 3.51 14.94 2.21
C GLU A 52 4.43 16.18 2.25
N ASN A 53 5.48 16.15 3.06
CA ASN A 53 6.50 17.21 3.13
C ASN A 53 7.22 17.43 1.79
N ARG A 54 7.22 16.43 0.90
CA ARG A 54 7.79 16.52 -0.45
C ARG A 54 6.74 16.83 -1.54
N GLY A 55 5.54 17.24 -1.13
CA GLY A 55 4.45 17.65 -2.00
C GLY A 55 3.65 16.49 -2.60
N GLY A 56 3.76 15.28 -2.03
CA GLY A 56 2.87 14.16 -2.33
C GLY A 56 1.57 14.24 -1.52
N THR A 57 0.61 13.39 -1.89
CA THR A 57 -0.62 13.16 -1.13
C THR A 57 -0.68 11.70 -0.73
N VAL A 58 -1.18 11.43 0.48
CA VAL A 58 -1.26 10.09 1.05
C VAL A 58 -2.65 9.84 1.62
N VAL A 59 -3.19 8.65 1.38
CA VAL A 59 -4.41 8.17 2.05
C VAL A 59 -4.13 6.81 2.67
N LYS A 60 -4.56 6.65 3.93
CA LYS A 60 -4.55 5.40 4.70
C LYS A 60 -5.99 4.99 4.98
N ARG A 61 -6.32 3.72 4.72
CA ARG A 61 -7.65 3.16 4.94
C ARG A 61 -7.52 1.75 5.45
N TYR A 62 -8.10 1.47 6.62
CA TYR A 62 -8.09 0.13 7.21
C TYR A 62 -8.62 -0.93 6.24
N ILE A 63 -9.66 -0.60 5.47
CA ILE A 63 -10.22 -1.51 4.46
C ILE A 63 -9.20 -1.82 3.35
N ALA A 64 -8.43 -0.83 2.90
CA ALA A 64 -7.40 -1.04 1.88
C ALA A 64 -6.27 -1.94 2.38
N ASP A 65 -5.83 -1.76 3.62
CA ASP A 65 -4.83 -2.60 4.27
C ASP A 65 -5.34 -4.06 4.38
N LEU A 66 -6.51 -4.23 5.02
CA LEU A 66 -7.07 -5.55 5.33
C LEU A 66 -7.53 -6.34 4.10
N SER A 67 -8.13 -5.67 3.12
CA SER A 67 -8.80 -6.34 1.98
C SER A 67 -7.94 -6.28 0.72
N MET A 68 -7.24 -5.16 0.50
CA MET A 68 -6.56 -4.85 -0.76
C MET A 68 -5.03 -4.90 -0.66
N ALA A 69 -4.48 -5.36 0.47
CA ALA A 69 -3.04 -5.45 0.70
C ALA A 69 -2.33 -4.12 0.36
N THR A 70 -2.88 -3.01 0.87
CA THR A 70 -2.41 -1.66 0.57
C THR A 70 -2.35 -0.84 1.87
N ASP A 71 -1.13 -0.57 2.35
CA ASP A 71 -0.91 0.24 3.56
C ASP A 71 -1.17 1.72 3.30
N ILE A 72 -0.70 2.21 2.15
CA ILE A 72 -0.86 3.60 1.71
C ILE A 72 -1.21 3.70 0.22
N ILE A 73 -2.03 4.70 -0.09
CA ILE A 73 -2.28 5.16 -1.47
C ILE A 73 -1.55 6.49 -1.62
N VAL A 74 -0.69 6.59 -2.63
CA VAL A 74 0.16 7.77 -2.83
C VAL A 74 -0.05 8.38 -4.21
N SER A 75 -0.11 9.71 -4.27
CA SER A 75 0.00 10.44 -5.53
C SER A 75 0.97 11.61 -5.40
N SER A 76 1.93 11.69 -6.33
CA SER A 76 2.80 12.86 -6.50
C SER A 76 2.23 13.81 -7.57
N ARG A 77 3.09 14.62 -8.20
CA ARG A 77 2.75 15.76 -9.07
C ARG A 77 1.93 15.43 -10.32
N GLN A 78 1.92 14.19 -10.80
CA GLN A 78 1.15 13.81 -11.99
C GLN A 78 -0.27 13.33 -11.69
N GLU A 79 -0.72 13.41 -10.44
CA GLU A 79 -2.06 13.00 -10.03
C GLU A 79 -2.42 11.55 -10.41
N LYS A 80 -1.42 10.66 -10.35
CA LYS A 80 -1.58 9.23 -10.64
C LYS A 80 -1.46 8.44 -9.32
N PRO A 81 -2.57 7.96 -8.74
CA PRO A 81 -2.57 7.14 -7.53
C PRO A 81 -1.79 5.85 -7.71
N LEU A 82 -1.03 5.48 -6.68
CA LEU A 82 -0.23 4.26 -6.60
C LEU A 82 -0.57 3.57 -5.27
N CYS A 83 -0.99 2.30 -5.33
CA CYS A 83 -1.22 1.47 -4.14
C CYS A 83 0.10 0.84 -3.70
N ILE A 84 0.40 0.89 -2.40
CA ILE A 84 1.70 0.48 -1.87
C ILE A 84 1.51 -0.43 -0.68
N GLN A 85 2.22 -1.56 -0.70
CA GLN A 85 2.43 -2.40 0.48
C GLN A 85 3.89 -2.28 0.93
N ILE A 86 4.09 -2.11 2.22
CA ILE A 86 5.38 -1.96 2.89
C ILE A 86 5.47 -3.05 3.96
N THR A 87 6.53 -3.86 3.94
CA THR A 87 6.69 -4.95 4.90
C THR A 87 8.13 -5.11 5.32
N SER A 88 8.37 -5.47 6.58
CA SER A 88 9.72 -5.80 7.06
C SER A 88 10.21 -7.15 6.49
N LEU A 89 11.52 -7.26 6.33
CA LEU A 89 12.17 -8.42 5.72
C LEU A 89 11.90 -9.70 6.52
N SER A 90 11.31 -10.69 5.85
CA SER A 90 11.42 -12.10 6.18
C SER A 90 11.74 -12.83 4.87
N GLU A 91 13.03 -13.02 4.55
CA GLU A 91 13.47 -13.55 3.24
C GLU A 91 12.76 -14.85 2.86
N GLU A 92 12.55 -15.73 3.84
CA GLU A 92 11.86 -17.02 3.70
C GLU A 92 10.45 -16.89 3.10
N PHE A 93 9.76 -15.78 3.36
CA PHE A 93 8.37 -15.57 2.91
C PHE A 93 8.22 -14.44 1.89
N TYR A 94 9.31 -13.81 1.43
CA TYR A 94 9.23 -12.65 0.53
C TYR A 94 8.49 -12.99 -0.76
N GLN A 95 8.88 -14.08 -1.42
CA GLN A 95 8.32 -14.48 -2.70
C GLN A 95 6.81 -14.72 -2.59
N GLN A 96 6.41 -15.56 -1.63
CA GLN A 96 5.01 -15.88 -1.36
C GLN A 96 4.20 -14.62 -1.03
N LYS A 97 4.68 -13.75 -0.12
CA LYS A 97 4.01 -12.50 0.23
C LYS A 97 3.82 -11.59 -0.99
N SER A 98 4.86 -11.47 -1.82
CA SER A 98 4.81 -10.63 -3.02
C SER A 98 3.86 -11.17 -4.09
N ASP A 99 3.73 -12.50 -4.21
CA ASP A 99 2.82 -13.13 -5.17
C ASP A 99 1.37 -13.05 -4.70
N ASP A 100 1.14 -13.22 -3.40
CA ASP A 100 -0.18 -13.04 -2.77
C ASP A 100 -0.65 -11.58 -2.85
N TRP A 101 0.28 -10.63 -2.66
CA TRP A 101 0.05 -9.21 -2.88
C TRP A 101 -0.38 -8.91 -4.31
N GLU A 102 0.39 -9.37 -5.31
CA GLU A 102 0.08 -9.11 -6.70
C GLU A 102 -1.25 -9.73 -7.11
N ARG A 103 -1.54 -10.96 -6.65
CA ARG A 103 -2.83 -11.62 -6.86
C ARG A 103 -3.98 -10.80 -6.25
N THR A 104 -3.77 -10.25 -5.05
CA THR A 104 -4.75 -9.37 -4.39
C THR A 104 -5.02 -8.12 -5.22
N LEU A 105 -3.98 -7.43 -5.71
CA LEU A 105 -4.14 -6.24 -6.55
C LEU A 105 -4.88 -6.54 -7.86
N ARG A 106 -4.55 -7.67 -8.51
CA ARG A 106 -5.21 -8.12 -9.74
C ARG A 106 -6.69 -8.43 -9.51
N PHE A 107 -7.02 -9.12 -8.41
CA PHE A 107 -8.41 -9.37 -8.01
C PHE A 107 -9.21 -8.06 -7.89
N TRP A 108 -8.65 -7.07 -7.20
CA TRP A 108 -9.27 -5.75 -7.02
C TRP A 108 -9.19 -4.84 -8.25
N LYS A 109 -8.60 -5.31 -9.36
CA LYS A 109 -8.38 -4.51 -10.58
C LYS A 109 -7.68 -3.19 -10.24
N ILE A 110 -6.68 -3.24 -9.37
CA ILE A 110 -5.81 -2.11 -9.06
C ILE A 110 -4.71 -2.11 -10.11
N GLU A 111 -4.61 -1.02 -10.87
CA GLU A 111 -3.76 -0.96 -12.06
C GLU A 111 -2.28 -0.72 -11.75
N ARG A 112 -1.97 -0.13 -10.59
CA ARG A 112 -0.62 0.34 -10.27
C ARG A 112 -0.31 -0.04 -8.84
N GLY A 113 0.70 -0.88 -8.67
CA GLY A 113 1.09 -1.40 -7.37
C GLY A 113 2.60 -1.37 -7.15
N LEU A 114 3.00 -1.04 -5.93
CA LEU A 114 4.37 -1.14 -5.45
C LEU A 114 4.43 -1.99 -4.17
N PHE A 115 5.25 -3.04 -4.17
CA PHE A 115 5.56 -3.85 -3.01
C PHE A 115 6.98 -3.55 -2.55
N LEU A 116 7.14 -3.10 -1.32
CA LEU A 116 8.42 -2.73 -0.72
C LEU A 116 8.67 -3.62 0.49
N SER A 117 9.67 -4.48 0.40
CA SER A 117 10.25 -5.08 1.61
C SER A 117 11.48 -4.30 2.04
N TYR A 118 11.68 -4.13 3.34
CA TYR A 118 12.85 -3.44 3.88
C TYR A 118 13.47 -4.20 5.06
N ASN A 119 14.79 -4.16 5.15
CA ASN A 119 15.51 -4.63 6.32
C ASN A 119 15.60 -3.53 7.39
N PRO A 120 14.95 -3.68 8.57
CA PRO A 120 14.99 -2.67 9.63
C PRO A 120 16.40 -2.47 10.24
N SER A 121 17.36 -3.39 9.98
CA SER A 121 18.75 -3.26 10.43
C SER A 121 19.61 -2.37 9.52
N VAL A 122 19.13 -1.99 8.35
CA VAL A 122 19.84 -1.09 7.42
C VAL A 122 19.47 0.35 7.74
N ASN A 123 20.45 1.27 7.76
CA ASN A 123 20.19 2.69 7.96
C ASN A 123 19.56 3.35 6.71
N ASP A 124 18.78 4.42 6.90
CA ASP A 124 18.21 5.28 5.84
C ASP A 124 17.12 4.66 4.92
N PHE A 125 16.65 3.45 5.22
CA PHE A 125 15.55 2.79 4.49
C PHE A 125 14.30 3.68 4.32
N GLY A 126 14.00 4.54 5.30
CA GLY A 126 12.87 5.45 5.23
C GLY A 126 12.95 6.45 4.07
N ASN A 127 14.11 7.08 3.85
CA ASN A 127 14.29 8.01 2.72
C ASN A 127 14.31 7.27 1.38
N GLN A 128 14.91 6.07 1.35
CA GLN A 128 14.92 5.22 0.15
C GLN A 128 13.50 4.85 -0.28
N ILE A 129 12.67 4.39 0.67
CA ILE A 129 11.24 4.10 0.43
C ILE A 129 10.56 5.34 -0.14
N VAL A 130 10.68 6.50 0.50
CA VAL A 130 10.02 7.74 0.04
C VAL A 130 10.44 8.11 -1.38
N ASN A 131 11.73 7.98 -1.72
CA ASN A 131 12.24 8.25 -3.06
C ASN A 131 11.65 7.30 -4.11
N ILE A 132 11.65 6.00 -3.83
CA ILE A 132 11.10 4.97 -4.73
C ILE A 132 9.59 5.20 -4.92
N VAL A 133 8.86 5.47 -3.84
CA VAL A 133 7.43 5.73 -3.86
C VAL A 133 7.08 6.94 -4.72
N LEU A 134 7.74 8.08 -4.48
CA LEU A 134 7.47 9.31 -5.22
C LEU A 134 7.84 9.18 -6.70
N TYR A 135 8.98 8.58 -7.01
CA TYR A 135 9.40 8.32 -8.39
C TYR A 135 8.38 7.43 -9.12
N ASN A 136 8.00 6.30 -8.52
CA ASN A 136 7.08 5.36 -9.17
C ASN A 136 5.64 5.87 -9.22
N SER A 137 5.22 6.74 -8.29
CA SER A 137 3.93 7.42 -8.39
C SER A 137 3.81 8.23 -9.68
N VAL A 138 4.92 8.76 -10.19
CA VAL A 138 4.99 9.49 -11.47
C VAL A 138 5.16 8.52 -12.66
N HIS A 139 6.10 7.59 -12.57
CA HIS A 139 6.63 6.87 -13.73
C HIS A 139 6.05 5.46 -13.96
N LEU A 140 5.45 4.85 -12.93
CA LEU A 140 4.90 3.51 -13.07
C LEU A 140 3.69 3.53 -14.01
N LYS A 141 3.74 2.72 -15.08
CA LYS A 141 2.65 2.58 -16.05
C LYS A 141 1.50 1.75 -15.47
N SER A 142 0.28 1.96 -15.95
CA SER A 142 -0.86 1.08 -15.62
C SER A 142 -0.58 -0.36 -16.08
N GLY A 143 -1.09 -1.31 -15.29
CA GLY A 143 -0.89 -2.75 -15.49
C GLY A 143 0.45 -3.28 -14.98
N ILE A 144 1.30 -2.44 -14.38
CA ILE A 144 2.62 -2.84 -13.88
C ILE A 144 2.62 -2.88 -12.35
N TYR A 145 3.18 -3.97 -11.82
CA TYR A 145 3.41 -4.21 -10.40
C TYR A 145 4.91 -4.33 -10.17
N LEU A 146 5.50 -3.44 -9.37
CA LEU A 146 6.92 -3.50 -9.02
C LEU A 146 7.12 -4.02 -7.61
N LYS A 147 8.18 -4.80 -7.43
CA LYS A 147 8.59 -5.42 -6.17
C LYS A 147 10.03 -4.99 -5.89
N PHE A 148 10.28 -4.38 -4.74
CA PHE A 148 11.62 -4.04 -4.26
C PHE A 148 11.92 -4.79 -2.96
N ASN A 149 13.18 -5.15 -2.78
CA ASN A 149 13.72 -5.70 -1.55
C ASN A 149 14.92 -4.81 -1.15
N LEU A 150 14.77 -4.05 -0.07
CA LEU A 150 15.65 -2.95 0.35
C LEU A 150 16.44 -3.29 1.62
#